data_AF-A0A8K0EYX9-F1
#
_entry.id   AF-A0A8K0EYX9-F1
#
_cell.length_a   1.000
_cell.length_b   1.000
_cell.length_c   1.000
_cell.angle_alpha   90.00
_cell.angle_beta   90.00
_cell.angle_gamma   90.00
#
_symmetry.space_group_name_H-M   'P 1'
#
loop_
_entity.id
_entity.type
_entity.pdbx_description
1 polymer ?
#
loop_
_entity_poly.entity_id
_entity_poly.type
_entity_poly.pdbx_seq_one_letter_code
_entity_poly.pdbx_strand_id
1 'polypeptide(L)'
;MEVFTCKNASRLLSFLIILCMIIIGGVYRENCPINFLIPIYLIVYGVFLLVPTIGSIVHGRQDQDEAGEPEGGGAGQFGPDQVMKSPVFSCVQGVVGCFLFGWFIAGNVWVYSAYPVVDRNNSTSPEYCHFALYDFAFTITTLVWITLALGLCAGVITVVCSVGKDGEDMS
;
A
#
# COMPACT_ATOMS: atom_id res chain seq x y z
N MET A 1 -16.73 19.35 -6.10
CA MET A 1 -15.39 19.96 -5.93
C MET A 1 -14.60 19.30 -4.77
N GLU A 2 -15.22 18.99 -3.63
CA GLU A 2 -14.53 18.40 -2.45
C GLU A 2 -14.00 16.97 -2.69
N VAL A 3 -14.76 16.12 -3.37
CA VAL A 3 -14.36 14.73 -3.71
C VAL A 3 -13.13 14.69 -4.63
N PHE A 4 -12.99 15.70 -5.48
CA PHE A 4 -11.90 15.79 -6.45
C PHE A 4 -10.57 16.16 -5.78
N THR A 5 -10.61 17.12 -4.86
CA THR A 5 -9.48 17.45 -4.00
C THR A 5 -9.07 16.25 -3.14
N CYS A 6 -10.03 15.44 -2.66
CA CYS A 6 -9.75 14.25 -1.85
C CYS A 6 -8.99 13.15 -2.62
N LYS A 7 -9.42 12.83 -3.86
CA LYS A 7 -8.74 11.84 -4.72
C LYS A 7 -7.30 12.25 -5.05
N ASN A 8 -7.08 13.54 -5.33
CA ASN A 8 -5.74 14.07 -5.61
C ASN A 8 -4.87 14.14 -4.34
N ALA A 9 -5.44 14.56 -3.20
CA ALA A 9 -4.76 14.57 -1.92
C ALA A 9 -4.34 13.16 -1.48
N SER A 10 -5.21 12.16 -1.67
CA SER A 10 -4.90 10.76 -1.40
C SER A 10 -3.70 10.26 -2.23
N ARG A 11 -3.67 10.55 -3.54
CA ARG A 11 -2.53 10.18 -4.41
C ARG A 11 -1.23 10.83 -3.99
N LEU A 12 -1.26 12.11 -3.61
CA LEU A 12 -0.08 12.82 -3.10
C LEU A 12 0.38 12.26 -1.75
N LEU A 13 -0.56 11.96 -0.85
CA LEU A 13 -0.26 11.34 0.44
C LEU A 13 0.40 9.97 0.27
N SER A 14 -0.12 9.12 -0.61
CA SER A 14 0.49 7.82 -0.93
C SER A 14 1.91 7.97 -1.46
N PHE A 15 2.15 8.94 -2.35
CA PHE A 15 3.48 9.23 -2.86
C PHE A 15 4.45 9.68 -1.75
N LEU A 16 4.01 10.57 -0.86
CA LEU A 16 4.82 11.01 0.28
C LEU A 16 5.17 9.84 1.21
N ILE A 17 4.20 8.96 1.52
CA ILE A 17 4.44 7.78 2.34
C ILE A 17 5.50 6.88 1.68
N ILE A 18 5.39 6.63 0.37
CA ILE A 18 6.35 5.81 -0.37
C ILE A 18 7.76 6.42 -0.33
N LEU A 19 7.88 7.74 -0.52
CA LEU A 19 9.16 8.43 -0.38
C LEU A 19 9.73 8.27 1.03
N CYS A 20 8.91 8.41 2.07
CA CYS A 20 9.33 8.19 3.44
C CYS A 20 9.84 6.75 3.66
N MET A 21 9.21 5.73 3.07
CA MET A 21 9.71 4.34 3.16
C MET A 21 11.12 4.20 2.59
N ILE A 22 11.37 4.78 1.43
CA ILE A 22 12.68 4.72 0.77
C ILE A 22 13.72 5.53 1.54
N ILE A 23 13.38 6.75 1.97
CA ILE A 23 14.29 7.66 2.68
C ILE A 23 14.65 7.09 4.05
N ILE A 24 13.66 6.70 4.87
CA ILE A 24 13.90 6.19 6.23
C ILE A 24 14.67 4.85 6.15
N GLY A 25 14.27 3.95 5.25
CA GLY A 25 14.98 2.68 5.04
C GLY A 25 16.41 2.87 4.55
N GLY A 26 16.66 3.88 3.70
CA GLY A 26 17.99 4.19 3.19
C GLY A 26 18.89 4.91 4.20
N VAL A 27 18.39 5.95 4.86
CA VAL A 27 19.15 6.78 5.81
C VAL A 27 19.54 5.98 7.05
N TYR A 28 18.62 5.17 7.59
CA TYR A 28 18.85 4.42 8.82
C TYR A 28 19.27 2.96 8.57
N ARG A 29 19.77 2.64 7.37
CA ARG A 29 20.10 1.27 6.97
C ARG A 29 21.08 0.58 7.92
N GLU A 30 22.06 1.32 8.43
CA GLU A 30 23.10 0.79 9.32
C GLU A 30 22.72 0.91 10.81
N ASN A 31 21.68 1.69 11.14
CA ASN A 31 21.25 1.95 12.51
C ASN A 31 20.26 0.90 13.04
N CYS A 32 20.34 -0.35 12.57
CA CYS A 32 19.50 -1.46 13.01
C CYS A 32 20.27 -2.80 13.00
N PRO A 33 21.25 -2.97 13.89
CA PRO A 33 22.04 -4.19 14.00
C PRO A 33 21.20 -5.44 14.34
N ILE A 34 20.09 -5.27 15.08
CA ILE A 34 19.22 -6.39 15.44
C ILE A 34 18.67 -7.13 14.22
N ASN A 35 18.32 -6.41 13.16
CA ASN A 35 17.83 -7.00 11.93
C ASN A 35 17.98 -6.05 10.74
N PHE A 36 19.05 -6.24 9.97
CA PHE A 36 19.35 -5.47 8.76
C PHE A 36 18.32 -5.65 7.63
N LEU A 37 17.39 -6.62 7.74
CA LEU A 37 16.34 -6.84 6.75
C LEU A 37 15.15 -5.88 6.93
N ILE A 38 14.96 -5.28 8.11
CA ILE A 38 13.90 -4.29 8.36
C ILE A 38 14.04 -3.05 7.43
N PRO A 39 15.21 -2.40 7.30
CA PRO A 39 15.36 -1.28 6.37
C PRO A 39 15.23 -1.72 4.90
N ILE A 40 15.72 -2.90 4.54
CA ILE A 40 15.60 -3.44 3.17
C ILE A 40 14.15 -3.73 2.82
N TYR A 41 13.37 -4.24 3.77
CA TYR A 41 11.94 -4.48 3.64
C TYR A 41 11.21 -3.21 3.19
N LEU A 42 11.46 -2.08 3.87
CA LEU A 42 10.88 -0.78 3.55
C LEU A 42 11.27 -0.28 2.16
N ILE A 43 12.55 -0.40 1.79
CA ILE A 43 13.05 0.07 0.50
C ILE A 43 12.40 -0.72 -0.64
N VAL A 44 12.40 -2.06 -0.55
CA VAL A 44 11.83 -2.93 -1.58
C VAL A 44 10.35 -2.59 -1.78
N TYR A 45 9.57 -2.52 -0.69
CA TYR A 45 8.17 -2.11 -0.77
C TYR A 45 7.98 -0.73 -1.40
N GLY A 46 8.77 0.25 -0.96
CA GLY A 46 8.70 1.61 -1.50
C GLY A 46 8.95 1.65 -3.00
N VAL A 47 9.99 0.98 -3.50
CA VAL A 47 10.33 0.97 -4.92
C VAL A 47 9.24 0.31 -5.78
N PHE A 48 8.72 -0.85 -5.36
CA PHE A 48 7.68 -1.54 -6.12
C PHE A 48 6.35 -0.78 -6.13
N LEU A 49 6.03 0.00 -5.09
CA LEU A 49 4.83 0.83 -5.02
C LEU A 49 4.99 2.21 -5.68
N LEU A 50 6.22 2.69 -5.86
CA LEU A 50 6.50 3.99 -6.47
C LEU A 50 6.09 4.04 -7.95
N VAL A 51 6.39 2.98 -8.71
CA VAL A 51 6.07 2.88 -10.15
C VAL A 51 4.57 3.06 -10.44
N PRO A 52 3.64 2.27 -9.84
CA PRO A 52 2.21 2.44 -10.07
C PRO A 52 1.67 3.79 -9.52
N THR A 53 2.27 4.31 -8.45
CA THR A 53 1.85 5.58 -7.85
C THR A 53 2.16 6.77 -8.78
N ILE A 54 3.35 6.80 -9.38
CA ILE A 54 3.71 7.84 -10.36
C ILE A 54 2.79 7.77 -11.57
N GLY A 55 2.52 6.55 -12.09
CA GLY A 55 1.56 6.35 -13.17
C GLY A 55 0.19 6.94 -12.85
N SER A 56 -0.31 6.67 -11.64
CA SER A 56 -1.61 7.19 -11.18
C SER A 56 -1.65 8.72 -11.03
N ILE A 57 -0.53 9.36 -10.67
CA ILE A 57 -0.44 10.83 -10.57
C ILE A 57 -0.44 11.48 -11.96
N VAL A 58 0.32 10.92 -12.91
CA VAL A 58 0.45 11.45 -14.27
C VAL A 58 -0.89 11.37 -15.02
N HIS A 59 -1.53 10.20 -15.04
CA HIS A 59 -2.84 10.03 -15.68
C HIS A 59 -3.96 10.81 -14.97
N GLY A 60 -3.84 11.00 -13.65
CA GLY A 60 -4.79 11.81 -12.88
C GLY A 60 -4.84 13.29 -13.23
N ARG A 61 -3.77 13.82 -13.81
CA ARG A 61 -3.73 15.20 -14.31
C ARG A 61 -4.40 15.32 -15.67
N GLN A 62 -4.42 14.24 -16.46
CA GLN A 62 -5.02 14.23 -17.79
C GLN A 62 -6.55 14.22 -17.73
N ASP A 63 -7.16 13.57 -16.74
CA ASP A 63 -8.61 13.62 -16.46
C ASP A 63 -9.12 15.02 -16.06
N GLN A 64 -8.24 15.96 -15.68
CA GLN A 64 -8.64 17.33 -15.28
C GLN A 64 -9.00 18.24 -16.45
N ASP A 65 -8.45 17.97 -17.63
CA ASP A 65 -8.54 18.89 -18.77
C ASP A 65 -9.83 18.68 -19.60
N GLU A 66 -10.60 17.61 -19.34
CA GLU A 66 -11.83 17.27 -20.06
C GLU A 66 -13.08 17.22 -19.15
N ALA A 67 -13.38 18.31 -18.44
CA ALA A 67 -14.67 18.47 -17.77
C ALA A 67 -15.79 18.82 -18.76
N GLY A 68 -16.40 17.77 -19.34
CA GLY A 68 -17.70 17.80 -20.01
C GLY A 68 -18.42 16.45 -19.84
N GLU A 69 -19.39 16.39 -18.94
CA GLU A 69 -20.28 15.21 -18.65
C GLU A 69 -21.23 14.89 -19.83
N PRO A 70 -21.92 13.70 -19.95
CA PRO A 70 -22.43 12.87 -18.83
C PRO A 70 -22.57 11.32 -19.01
N GLU A 71 -22.97 10.68 -17.88
CA GLU A 71 -23.76 9.42 -17.69
C GLU A 71 -23.12 8.01 -17.68
N GLY A 72 -23.49 7.22 -16.66
CA GLY A 72 -23.81 5.79 -16.79
C GLY A 72 -22.92 4.77 -16.05
N GLY A 73 -23.43 4.24 -14.94
CA GLY A 73 -23.36 2.83 -14.52
C GLY A 73 -22.05 2.02 -14.61
N GLY A 74 -21.59 1.53 -13.45
CA GLY A 74 -20.93 0.23 -13.32
C GLY A 74 -19.42 0.17 -13.58
N ALA A 75 -18.72 -0.49 -12.66
CA ALA A 75 -17.46 -1.21 -12.86
C ALA A 75 -16.40 -0.60 -13.82
N GLY A 76 -15.35 -0.04 -13.21
CA GLY A 76 -13.99 -0.02 -13.80
C GLY A 76 -13.70 1.14 -14.75
N GLN A 77 -12.87 2.10 -14.30
CA GLN A 77 -12.23 3.03 -15.23
C GLN A 77 -10.78 3.31 -14.83
N PHE A 78 -9.88 2.59 -15.49
CA PHE A 78 -8.51 2.98 -15.77
C PHE A 78 -8.42 2.95 -17.29
N GLY A 79 -8.24 4.10 -17.96
CA GLY A 79 -8.01 4.16 -19.40
C GLY A 79 -6.52 4.09 -19.77
N PRO A 80 -5.99 2.86 -19.93
CA PRO A 80 -4.97 2.48 -20.91
C PRO A 80 -5.36 1.13 -21.56
N ASP A 81 -6.51 1.10 -22.21
CA ASP A 81 -7.18 -0.13 -22.65
C ASP A 81 -6.53 -0.84 -23.85
N GLN A 82 -5.41 -0.33 -24.37
CA GLN A 82 -4.70 -0.91 -25.53
C GLN A 82 -3.33 -1.54 -25.19
N VAL A 83 -2.72 -1.20 -24.05
CA VAL A 83 -1.43 -1.79 -23.61
C VAL A 83 -1.64 -2.95 -22.64
N MET A 84 -2.76 -2.94 -21.91
CA MET A 84 -3.10 -3.89 -20.84
C MET A 84 -3.58 -5.27 -21.34
N LYS A 85 -3.84 -5.44 -22.65
CA LYS A 85 -4.17 -6.73 -23.28
C LYS A 85 -2.96 -7.56 -23.71
N SER A 86 -1.76 -7.14 -23.36
CA SER A 86 -0.60 -8.02 -23.49
C SER A 86 -0.66 -9.08 -22.38
N PRO A 87 -0.80 -10.38 -22.69
CA PRO A 87 -0.75 -11.43 -21.67
C PRO A 87 0.56 -11.37 -20.85
N VAL A 88 1.62 -10.84 -21.45
CA VAL A 88 2.92 -10.63 -20.79
C VAL A 88 2.82 -9.63 -19.64
N PHE A 89 2.09 -8.52 -19.81
CA PHE A 89 1.94 -7.52 -18.74
C PHE A 89 1.14 -8.08 -17.55
N SER A 90 0.07 -8.82 -17.82
CA SER A 90 -0.72 -9.48 -16.78
C SER A 90 0.10 -10.53 -16.01
N CYS A 91 0.88 -11.35 -16.71
CA CYS A 91 1.78 -12.31 -16.07
C CYS A 91 2.84 -11.62 -15.19
N VAL A 92 3.46 -10.53 -15.67
CA VAL A 92 4.46 -9.78 -14.91
C VAL A 92 3.83 -9.17 -13.64
N GLN A 93 2.63 -8.59 -13.74
CA GLN A 93 1.92 -8.07 -12.57
C GLN A 93 1.58 -9.17 -11.56
N GLY A 94 1.17 -10.36 -12.03
CA GLY A 94 0.93 -11.51 -11.17
C GLY A 94 2.20 -11.95 -10.41
N VAL A 95 3.34 -12.06 -11.12
CA VAL A 95 4.63 -12.44 -10.51
C VAL A 95 5.08 -11.40 -9.49
N VAL A 96 4.98 -10.11 -9.82
CA VAL A 96 5.30 -9.01 -8.88
C VAL A 96 4.38 -9.07 -7.66
N GLY A 97 3.09 -9.34 -7.85
CA GLY A 97 2.13 -9.52 -6.77
C GLY A 97 2.48 -10.69 -5.84
N CYS A 98 2.82 -11.86 -6.39
CA CYS A 98 3.26 -13.02 -5.61
C CYS A 98 4.55 -12.72 -4.83
N PHE A 99 5.51 -12.06 -5.47
CA PHE A 99 6.74 -11.63 -4.82
C PHE A 99 6.47 -10.69 -3.65
N LEU A 100 5.66 -9.64 -3.88
CA LEU A 100 5.30 -8.68 -2.84
C LEU A 100 4.53 -9.33 -1.70
N PHE A 101 3.64 -10.29 -1.99
CA PHE A 101 2.93 -11.03 -0.95
C PHE A 101 3.88 -11.87 -0.08
N GLY A 102 4.80 -12.62 -0.71
CA GLY A 102 5.83 -13.36 0.04
C GLY A 102 6.75 -12.44 0.83
N TRP A 103 7.12 -11.30 0.24
CA TRP A 103 7.94 -10.28 0.88
C TRP A 103 7.21 -9.60 2.05
N PHE A 104 5.88 -9.42 1.97
CA PHE A 104 5.05 -8.97 3.09
C PHE A 104 5.20 -9.90 4.28
N ILE A 105 5.03 -11.20 4.05
CA ILE A 105 5.06 -12.22 5.11
C ILE A 105 6.45 -12.20 5.76
N ALA A 106 7.51 -12.17 4.97
CA ALA A 106 8.87 -12.07 5.48
C ALA A 106 9.08 -10.80 6.31
N GLY A 107 8.59 -9.65 5.83
CA GLY A 107 8.62 -8.38 6.56
C GLY A 107 7.91 -8.43 7.92
N ASN A 108 6.73 -9.05 7.97
CA ASN A 108 6.01 -9.25 9.23
C ASN A 108 6.85 -10.07 10.22
N VAL A 109 7.50 -11.13 9.76
CA VAL A 109 8.39 -11.93 10.61
C VAL A 109 9.53 -11.05 11.15
N TRP A 110 10.21 -10.28 10.30
CA TRP A 110 11.33 -9.45 10.72
C TRP A 110 10.96 -8.35 11.71
N VAL A 111 9.81 -7.69 11.49
CA VAL A 111 9.33 -6.61 12.35
C VAL A 111 8.82 -7.16 13.68
N TYR A 112 7.93 -8.16 13.66
CA TYR A 112 7.34 -8.68 14.89
C TYR A 112 8.29 -9.56 15.70
N SER A 113 9.28 -10.23 15.10
CA SER A 113 10.29 -10.97 15.85
C SER A 113 11.21 -10.05 16.65
N ALA A 114 11.45 -8.83 16.19
CA ALA A 114 12.28 -7.85 16.87
C ALA A 114 11.54 -7.11 17.99
N TYR A 115 10.20 -7.01 17.92
CA TYR A 115 9.36 -6.28 18.88
C TYR A 115 9.62 -6.55 20.37
N PRO A 116 9.76 -7.80 20.85
CA PRO A 116 9.91 -8.05 22.28
C PRO A 116 11.29 -7.66 22.86
N VAL A 117 12.31 -7.52 22.01
CA VAL A 117 13.71 -7.37 22.45
C VAL A 117 14.39 -6.10 21.91
N VAL A 118 13.76 -5.38 20.98
CA VAL A 118 14.36 -4.20 20.34
C VAL A 118 14.58 -3.06 21.33
N ASP A 119 15.82 -2.57 21.38
CA ASP A 119 16.16 -1.33 22.05
C ASP A 119 16.11 -0.16 21.05
N ARG A 120 15.27 0.83 21.31
CA ARG A 120 15.06 1.97 20.40
C ARG A 120 15.92 3.19 20.74
N ASN A 121 16.56 3.21 21.91
CA ASN A 121 17.24 4.40 22.44
C ASN A 121 18.74 4.20 22.66
N ASN A 122 19.20 2.96 22.91
CA ASN A 122 20.57 2.69 23.25
C ASN A 122 21.36 2.14 22.06
N SER A 123 22.07 3.02 21.35
CA SER A 123 22.89 2.66 20.18
C SER A 123 24.06 1.72 20.46
N THR A 124 24.38 1.46 21.74
CA THR A 124 25.44 0.53 22.14
C THR A 124 24.91 -0.90 22.34
N SER A 125 23.57 -1.08 22.41
CA SER A 125 22.96 -2.40 22.57
C SER A 125 23.10 -3.20 21.27
N PRO A 126 23.41 -4.51 21.34
CA PRO A 126 23.34 -5.39 20.16
C PRO A 126 21.91 -5.51 19.60
N GLU A 127 20.91 -5.23 20.42
CA GLU A 127 19.48 -5.28 20.07
C GLU A 127 18.94 -3.92 19.60
N TYR A 128 19.85 -2.96 19.32
CA TYR A 128 19.48 -1.63 18.91
C TYR A 128 18.80 -1.61 17.53
N CYS A 129 17.76 -0.78 17.41
CA CYS A 129 17.26 -0.31 16.13
C CYS A 129 16.73 1.12 16.28
N HIS A 130 17.16 2.01 15.39
CA HIS A 130 16.80 3.42 15.46
C HIS A 130 15.27 3.60 15.52
N PHE A 131 14.80 4.39 16.50
CA PHE A 131 13.38 4.58 16.77
C PHE A 131 12.58 4.93 15.50
N ALA A 132 13.08 5.88 14.69
CA ALA A 132 12.39 6.33 13.48
C ALA A 132 12.25 5.23 12.42
N LEU A 133 13.21 4.30 12.33
CA LEU A 133 13.15 3.20 11.37
C LEU A 133 12.19 2.12 11.86
N TYR A 134 12.35 1.70 13.11
CA TYR A 134 11.59 0.61 13.69
C TYR A 134 10.11 0.98 13.85
N ASP A 135 9.82 2.13 14.46
CA ASP A 135 8.44 2.57 14.70
C ASP A 135 7.72 2.83 13.37
N PHE A 136 8.41 3.33 12.35
CA PHE A 136 7.84 3.50 11.02
C PHE A 136 7.53 2.16 10.35
N ALA A 137 8.45 1.19 10.38
CA ALA A 137 8.21 -0.14 9.83
C ALA A 137 7.06 -0.86 10.53
N PHE A 138 7.01 -0.77 11.86
CA PHE A 138 5.93 -1.32 12.66
C PHE A 138 4.58 -0.66 12.34
N THR A 139 4.56 0.68 12.25
CA THR A 139 3.34 1.45 11.97
C THR A 139 2.79 1.13 10.59
N ILE A 140 3.62 1.17 9.54
CA ILE A 140 3.18 0.86 8.17
C ILE A 140 2.65 -0.58 8.08
N THR A 141 3.36 -1.55 8.67
CA THR A 141 2.92 -2.94 8.68
C THR A 141 1.57 -3.09 9.39
N THR A 142 1.40 -2.44 10.55
CA THR A 142 0.14 -2.46 11.31
C THR A 142 -1.00 -1.78 10.56
N LEU A 143 -0.74 -0.66 9.87
CA LEU A 143 -1.74 0.02 9.05
C LEU A 143 -2.26 -0.88 7.91
N VAL A 144 -1.39 -1.66 7.27
CA VAL A 144 -1.81 -2.63 6.25
C VAL A 144 -2.81 -3.64 6.83
N TRP A 145 -2.54 -4.17 8.04
CA TRP A 145 -3.47 -5.08 8.72
C TRP A 145 -4.80 -4.41 9.07
N ILE A 146 -4.77 -3.17 9.57
CA ILE A 146 -5.99 -2.41 9.89
C ILE A 146 -6.81 -2.19 8.63
N THR A 147 -6.18 -1.74 7.54
CA THR A 147 -6.88 -1.52 6.26
C THR A 147 -7.46 -2.81 5.69
N LEU A 148 -6.73 -3.93 5.78
CA LEU A 148 -7.21 -5.24 5.35
C LEU A 148 -8.41 -5.69 6.18
N ALA A 149 -8.36 -5.57 7.51
CA ALA A 149 -9.46 -5.91 8.40
C ALA A 149 -10.71 -5.06 8.12
N LEU A 150 -10.55 -3.73 7.97
CA LEU A 150 -11.64 -2.83 7.62
C LEU A 150 -12.26 -3.16 6.26
N GLY A 151 -11.42 -3.47 5.26
CA GLY A 151 -11.88 -3.87 3.92
C GLY A 151 -12.69 -5.16 3.95
N LEU A 152 -12.27 -6.16 4.72
CA LEU A 152 -13.02 -7.40 4.90
C LEU A 152 -14.36 -7.17 5.60
N CYS A 153 -14.38 -6.37 6.67
CA CYS A 153 -15.62 -6.01 7.37
C CYS A 153 -16.61 -5.30 6.45
N ALA A 154 -16.14 -4.30 5.70
CA ALA A 154 -16.98 -3.59 4.73
C ALA A 154 -17.51 -4.54 3.65
N GLY A 155 -16.66 -5.42 3.10
CA GLY A 155 -17.05 -6.41 2.11
C GLY A 155 -18.16 -7.35 2.62
N VAL A 156 -18.00 -7.90 3.83
CA VAL A 156 -19.02 -8.77 4.45
C VAL A 156 -20.34 -8.02 4.64
N ILE A 157 -20.31 -6.78 5.14
CA ILE A 157 -21.52 -5.95 5.32
C ILE A 157 -22.22 -5.75 3.96
N THR A 158 -21.48 -5.42 2.91
CA THR A 158 -22.08 -5.21 1.58
C THR A 158 -22.74 -6.47 1.02
N VAL A 159 -22.11 -7.64 1.19
CA VAL A 159 -22.65 -8.94 0.74
C VAL A 159 -23.91 -9.32 1.52
N VAL A 160 -23.91 -9.11 2.84
CA VAL A 160 -25.09 -9.39 3.67
C VAL A 160 -26.25 -8.45 3.33
N CYS A 161 -25.98 -7.16 3.14
CA CYS A 161 -27.00 -6.19 2.73
C CYS A 161 -27.56 -6.47 1.33
N SER A 162 -26.74 -6.93 0.38
CA SER A 162 -27.23 -7.28 -0.96
C SER A 162 -28.11 -8.54 -0.93
N VAL A 163 -27.70 -9.58 -0.21
CA VAL A 163 -28.48 -10.82 -0.08
C VAL A 163 -29.80 -10.59 0.68
N GLY A 164 -29.81 -9.71 1.68
CA GLY A 164 -31.03 -9.33 2.39
C GLY A 164 -32.05 -8.63 1.49
N LYS A 165 -31.56 -7.77 0.57
CA LYS A 165 -32.41 -7.03 -0.37
C LYS A 165 -33.09 -7.93 -1.41
N ASP A 166 -32.37 -8.95 -1.90
CA ASP A 166 -32.94 -9.95 -2.82
C ASP A 166 -34.06 -10.79 -2.19
N GLY A 167 -34.09 -10.90 -0.86
CA GLY A 167 -35.11 -11.64 -0.11
C GLY A 167 -36.42 -10.88 0.08
N GLU A 168 -36.38 -9.54 0.18
CA GLU A 168 -37.57 -8.69 0.33
C GLU A 168 -38.31 -8.49 -1.00
N ASP A 169 -37.58 -8.49 -2.14
CA ASP A 169 -38.18 -8.31 -3.46
C ASP A 169 -38.97 -9.54 -3.96
N MET A 170 -38.96 -10.65 -3.22
CA MET A 170 -39.64 -11.91 -3.55
C MET A 170 -40.79 -12.27 -2.57
N SER A 171 -41.08 -11.40 -1.59
CA SER A 171 -42.16 -11.53 -0.61
C SER A 171 -43.22 -10.45 -0.78
#